data_AF-A0A2D7M8Y6-F1
#
_entry.id   AF-A0A2D7M8Y6-F1
#
_cell.length_a   1.000
_cell.length_b   1.000
_cell.length_c   1.000
_cell.angle_alpha   90.00
_cell.angle_beta   90.00
_cell.angle_gamma   90.00
#
_symmetry.space_group_name_H-M   'P 1'
#
loop_
_entity.id
_entity.type
_entity.pdbx_description
1 polymer ?
#
loop_
_entity_poly.entity_id
_entity_poly.type
_entity_poly.pdbx_seq_one_letter_code
_entity_poly.pdbx_strand_id
1 'polypeptide(L)'
;MTTEVAIMNRQAVALAADSAATAYSGGRPIYTHANKILSLGAKHAVGVMIYSSATFMGIPWETLIKMFRETLGNQQQNQLEDYGKLLVEFLENNQELFPEELQVKYALSRVDDYFESLIIETLSHRLDFSFFENQSEINEEDIKKLFADIVEEELEKYVNGETYVNKPDKYGELINQKLGGHIDQIIAELFEIFPLDDKTKENLKQLATYLFIYHPENSQEYDYTGVVMSGFGDKDIFPRVQPLKIFGLLFGVLKFKKEEYKKVTHQNTALIMPFAQDEVMRTFIDGISPYLMSYNDFFFKYFVSELPQLILDEVEDLIDDEQENQIHKAIKAKSLKAYKKYKSNINRFMKEYNINPVLTVTSVMAKDELAELAESLVHLTCIKKKYSTEDETVGGPVDVAVISKGDGFVWIRRKNYFDRQDNYKFFNKYKRHGEQEII
;
A
#
# COMPACT_ATOMS: atom_id res chain seq x y z
N MET A 1 -12.22 0.75 -1.10
CA MET A 1 -11.11 1.66 -1.49
C MET A 1 -11.27 2.96 -0.72
N THR A 2 -10.21 3.78 -0.63
CA THR A 2 -10.13 4.98 0.23
C THR A 2 -9.27 6.02 -0.50
N THR A 3 -9.43 7.30 -0.17
CA THR A 3 -8.44 8.34 -0.51
C THR A 3 -8.08 9.13 0.76
N GLU A 4 -6.79 9.24 1.05
CA GLU A 4 -6.28 9.98 2.21
C GLU A 4 -5.05 10.78 1.83
N VAL A 5 -4.74 11.80 2.61
CA VAL A 5 -3.53 12.59 2.41
C VAL A 5 -2.98 13.07 3.76
N ALA A 6 -1.66 13.02 3.89
CA ALA A 6 -0.91 13.76 4.90
C ALA A 6 -0.13 14.89 4.25
N ILE A 7 -0.43 16.14 4.64
CA ILE A 7 0.31 17.34 4.20
C ILE A 7 1.02 17.91 5.41
N MET A 8 2.33 18.08 5.33
CA MET A 8 3.11 18.63 6.44
C MET A 8 4.07 19.71 6.00
N ASN A 9 4.26 20.69 6.87
CA ASN A 9 5.34 21.66 6.80
C ASN A 9 6.06 21.75 8.15
N ARG A 10 6.89 22.77 8.39
CA ARG A 10 7.63 22.89 9.65
C ARG A 10 6.74 23.10 10.89
N GLN A 11 5.48 23.51 10.73
CA GLN A 11 4.59 23.86 11.84
C GLN A 11 3.71 22.69 12.28
N ALA A 12 3.17 21.92 11.32
CA ALA A 12 2.14 20.94 11.57
C ALA A 12 2.03 19.90 10.45
N VAL A 13 1.28 18.83 10.72
CA VAL A 13 0.75 17.92 9.71
C VAL A 13 -0.78 18.00 9.70
N ALA A 14 -1.36 18.21 8.52
CA ALA A 14 -2.78 18.07 8.24
C ALA A 14 -3.05 16.68 7.66
N LEU A 15 -4.08 16.03 8.18
CA LEU A 15 -4.57 14.73 7.75
C LEU A 15 -5.98 14.91 7.20
N ALA A 16 -6.26 14.34 6.03
CA ALA A 16 -7.62 14.29 5.50
C ALA A 16 -7.93 12.92 4.90
N ALA A 17 -9.16 12.45 5.09
CA ALA A 17 -9.63 11.16 4.59
C ALA A 17 -11.12 11.21 4.22
N ASP A 18 -11.50 10.46 3.20
CA ASP A 18 -12.90 10.24 2.86
C ASP A 18 -13.59 9.29 3.84
N SER A 19 -14.92 9.24 3.80
CA SER A 19 -15.72 8.45 4.75
C SER A 19 -16.32 7.17 4.17
N ALA A 20 -16.04 6.85 2.91
CA ALA A 20 -16.60 5.66 2.26
C ALA A 20 -15.92 4.37 2.73
N ALA A 21 -16.71 3.34 3.00
CA ALA A 21 -16.26 1.96 3.18
C ALA A 21 -17.07 1.05 2.27
N THR A 22 -16.38 0.14 1.58
CA THR A 22 -16.99 -0.85 0.69
C THR A 22 -17.09 -2.17 1.46
N ALA A 23 -18.28 -2.73 1.62
CA ALA A 23 -18.47 -3.97 2.39
C ALA A 23 -18.28 -5.27 1.59
N TYR A 24 -18.27 -5.22 0.26
CA TYR A 24 -18.14 -6.39 -0.62
C TYR A 24 -17.29 -6.08 -1.85
N SER A 25 -16.48 -7.05 -2.28
CA SER A 25 -15.95 -7.08 -3.64
C SER A 25 -17.14 -7.20 -4.62
N GLY A 26 -17.21 -6.34 -5.63
CA GLY A 26 -18.31 -6.35 -6.62
C GLY A 26 -19.36 -5.24 -6.51
N GLY A 27 -19.11 -4.18 -5.73
CA GLY A 27 -19.65 -2.86 -6.07
C GLY A 27 -21.01 -2.44 -5.50
N ARG A 28 -21.42 -2.89 -4.28
CA ARG A 28 -22.39 -2.20 -3.38
C ARG A 28 -22.59 -2.99 -2.08
N PRO A 29 -22.88 -2.38 -0.91
CA PRO A 29 -23.07 -0.94 -0.64
C PRO A 29 -21.81 -0.23 -0.12
N ILE A 30 -21.76 1.08 -0.37
CA ILE A 30 -20.78 2.00 0.19
C ILE A 30 -21.38 2.65 1.46
N TYR A 31 -20.72 2.48 2.60
CA TYR A 31 -21.08 3.14 3.85
C TYR A 31 -20.25 4.42 4.01
N THR A 32 -20.89 5.58 4.15
CA THR A 32 -20.19 6.88 4.23
C THR A 32 -19.85 7.32 5.66
N HIS A 33 -19.67 6.36 6.58
CA HIS A 33 -19.47 6.63 8.01
C HIS A 33 -18.19 6.02 8.57
N ALA A 34 -17.30 5.50 7.74
CA ALA A 34 -16.05 4.90 8.20
C ALA A 34 -15.15 5.95 8.84
N ASN A 35 -14.70 5.71 10.07
CA ASN A 35 -13.76 6.58 10.74
C ASN A 35 -12.33 6.14 10.39
N LYS A 36 -11.64 6.94 9.57
CA LYS A 36 -10.31 6.61 9.06
C LYS A 36 -9.19 7.40 9.72
N ILE A 37 -9.52 8.45 10.50
CA ILE A 37 -8.53 9.24 11.24
C ILE A 37 -8.80 9.10 12.74
N LEU A 38 -7.77 8.71 13.49
CA LEU A 38 -7.86 8.43 14.93
C LEU A 38 -6.78 9.21 15.68
N SER A 39 -7.12 9.68 16.88
CA SER A 39 -6.20 10.34 17.82
C SER A 39 -5.61 9.31 18.78
N LEU A 40 -4.30 9.37 19.06
CA LEU A 40 -3.67 8.59 20.14
C LEU A 40 -3.87 9.23 21.52
N GLY A 41 -4.73 10.24 21.64
CA GLY A 41 -5.14 10.86 22.90
C GLY A 41 -4.43 12.19 23.19
N ALA A 42 -4.97 12.96 24.13
CA ALA A 42 -4.56 14.35 24.39
C ALA A 42 -3.10 14.53 24.84
N LYS A 43 -2.44 13.46 25.33
CA LYS A 43 -1.01 13.50 25.68
C LYS A 43 -0.09 13.18 24.51
N HIS A 44 -0.64 12.80 23.36
CA HIS A 44 0.11 12.37 22.20
C HIS A 44 -0.18 13.32 21.04
N ALA A 45 0.83 14.05 20.57
CA ALA A 45 0.73 14.85 19.35
C ALA A 45 0.83 13.93 18.11
N VAL A 46 -0.02 12.90 18.06
CA VAL A 46 0.01 11.82 17.07
C VAL A 46 -1.40 11.44 16.66
N GLY A 47 -1.61 11.39 15.35
CA GLY A 47 -2.81 10.84 14.72
C GLY A 47 -2.45 9.64 13.86
N VAL A 48 -3.45 8.81 13.61
CA VAL A 48 -3.35 7.57 12.83
C VAL A 48 -4.37 7.62 11.71
N MET A 49 -3.95 7.40 10.46
CA MET A 49 -4.86 7.12 9.34
C MET A 49 -4.89 5.64 9.01
N ILE A 50 -6.06 5.13 8.60
CA ILE A 50 -6.28 3.71 8.28
C ILE A 50 -6.91 3.58 6.90
N TYR A 51 -6.22 2.91 5.98
CA TYR A 51 -6.71 2.66 4.62
C TYR A 51 -6.60 1.19 4.21
N SER A 52 -7.20 0.88 3.05
CA SER A 52 -7.36 -0.48 2.50
C SER A 52 -8.37 -1.30 3.31
N SER A 53 -7.94 -2.11 4.28
CA SER A 53 -8.85 -2.88 5.14
C SER A 53 -9.23 -2.12 6.42
N ALA A 54 -10.51 -2.17 6.80
CA ALA A 54 -11.01 -1.59 8.04
C ALA A 54 -10.86 -2.50 9.27
N THR A 55 -10.50 -3.78 9.05
CA THR A 55 -10.33 -4.77 10.10
C THR A 55 -8.98 -5.45 10.01
N PHE A 56 -8.50 -5.94 11.15
CA PHE A 56 -7.35 -6.82 11.26
C PHE A 56 -7.76 -8.07 12.00
N MET A 57 -7.66 -9.22 11.31
CA MET A 57 -8.09 -10.52 11.82
C MET A 57 -9.52 -10.54 12.37
N GLY A 58 -10.41 -9.75 11.77
CA GLY A 58 -11.83 -9.66 12.13
C GLY A 58 -12.14 -8.60 13.20
N ILE A 59 -11.13 -7.94 13.76
CA ILE A 59 -11.30 -6.87 14.74
C ILE A 59 -11.20 -5.51 14.04
N PRO A 60 -12.15 -4.57 14.24
CA PRO A 60 -12.05 -3.23 13.68
C PRO A 60 -10.81 -2.47 14.15
N TRP A 61 -10.12 -1.79 13.24
CA TRP A 61 -8.95 -0.97 13.58
C TRP A 61 -9.27 0.15 14.56
N GLU A 62 -10.47 0.73 14.50
CA GLU A 62 -10.90 1.72 15.50
C GLU A 62 -10.86 1.15 16.92
N THR A 63 -11.24 -0.12 17.11
CA THR A 63 -11.16 -0.81 18.40
C THR A 63 -9.70 -1.04 18.78
N LEU A 64 -8.89 -1.58 17.87
CA LEU A 64 -7.48 -1.88 18.12
C LEU A 64 -6.68 -0.64 18.50
N ILE A 65 -6.86 0.48 17.78
CA ILE A 65 -6.16 1.73 18.07
C ILE A 65 -6.60 2.32 19.42
N LYS A 66 -7.88 2.19 19.79
CA LYS A 66 -8.36 2.63 21.13
C LYS A 66 -7.74 1.79 22.25
N MET A 67 -7.66 0.48 22.07
CA MET A 67 -6.99 -0.41 23.04
C MET A 67 -5.49 -0.14 23.12
N PHE A 68 -4.83 0.04 21.97
CA PHE A 68 -3.42 0.43 21.91
C PHE A 68 -3.15 1.76 22.61
N ARG A 69 -4.03 2.75 22.44
CA ARG A 69 -3.94 4.02 23.16
C ARG A 69 -3.97 3.84 24.68
N GLU A 70 -4.77 2.90 25.19
CA GLU A 70 -4.81 2.63 26.63
C GLU A 70 -3.49 2.07 27.16
N THR A 71 -2.75 1.29 26.35
CA THR A 71 -1.42 0.77 26.75
C THR A 71 -0.34 1.84 26.76
N LEU A 72 -0.45 2.88 25.91
CA LEU A 72 0.45 4.03 25.91
C LEU A 72 0.28 4.92 27.16
N GLY A 73 -0.95 4.99 27.69
CA GLY A 73 -1.29 5.83 28.84
C GLY A 73 -0.94 7.30 28.61
N ASN A 74 -0.11 7.87 29.49
CA ASN A 74 0.37 9.26 29.38
C ASN A 74 1.85 9.34 28.93
N GLN A 75 2.47 8.22 28.56
CA GLN A 75 3.90 8.16 28.25
C GLN A 75 4.17 8.53 26.80
N GLN A 76 4.63 9.76 26.59
CA GLN A 76 5.10 10.22 25.29
C GLN A 76 6.36 9.47 24.86
N GLN A 77 6.48 9.22 23.56
CA GLN A 77 7.67 8.61 22.96
C GLN A 77 8.60 9.69 22.41
N ASN A 78 9.90 9.42 22.42
CA ASN A 78 10.91 10.38 21.99
C ASN A 78 10.75 10.73 20.50
N GLN A 79 10.52 9.72 19.65
CA GLN A 79 10.35 9.88 18.22
C GLN A 79 9.03 9.27 17.77
N LEU A 80 8.46 9.81 16.68
CA LEU A 80 7.24 9.25 16.08
C LEU A 80 7.41 7.76 15.73
N GLU A 81 8.60 7.35 15.29
CA GLU A 81 8.87 5.97 14.85
C GLU A 81 8.65 4.93 15.97
N ASP A 82 8.84 5.34 17.22
CA ASP A 82 8.71 4.47 18.37
C ASP A 82 7.24 4.09 18.63
N TYR A 83 6.27 4.92 18.25
CA TYR A 83 4.85 4.54 18.27
C TYR A 83 4.56 3.37 17.33
N GLY A 84 5.17 3.37 16.13
CA GLY A 84 5.02 2.27 15.18
C GLY A 84 5.58 0.96 15.71
N LYS A 85 6.73 0.99 16.38
CA LYS A 85 7.32 -0.19 17.04
C LYS A 85 6.40 -0.71 18.14
N LEU A 86 5.90 0.17 19.00
CA LEU A 86 4.97 -0.20 20.08
C LEU A 86 3.65 -0.77 19.54
N LEU A 87 3.16 -0.29 18.38
CA LEU A 87 1.97 -0.88 17.76
C LEU A 87 2.24 -2.31 17.27
N VAL A 88 3.39 -2.56 16.64
CA VAL A 88 3.79 -3.92 16.23
C VAL A 88 3.88 -4.82 17.45
N GLU A 89 4.59 -4.39 18.50
CA GLU A 89 4.70 -5.14 19.76
C GLU A 89 3.34 -5.38 20.41
N PHE A 90 2.42 -4.41 20.36
CA PHE A 90 1.05 -4.58 20.82
C PHE A 90 0.35 -5.68 20.03
N LEU A 91 0.38 -5.66 18.69
CA LEU A 91 -0.30 -6.68 17.88
C LEU A 91 0.28 -8.09 18.12
N GLU A 92 1.61 -8.21 18.23
CA GLU A 92 2.29 -9.50 18.44
C GLU A 92 2.00 -10.13 19.80
N ASN A 93 1.91 -9.32 20.87
CA ASN A 93 1.82 -9.81 22.24
C ASN A 93 0.37 -10.01 22.75
N ASN A 94 -0.65 -9.65 21.98
CA ASN A 94 -2.06 -9.74 22.41
C ASN A 94 -2.71 -11.07 22.01
N GLN A 95 -2.31 -12.18 22.64
CA GLN A 95 -2.86 -13.51 22.38
C GLN A 95 -4.37 -13.64 22.70
N GLU A 96 -4.91 -12.81 23.60
CA GLU A 96 -6.35 -12.79 23.89
C GLU A 96 -7.17 -12.24 22.70
N LEU A 97 -6.62 -11.23 21.99
CA LEU A 97 -7.25 -10.68 20.79
C LEU A 97 -7.04 -11.58 19.59
N PHE A 98 -5.87 -12.22 19.51
CA PHE A 98 -5.48 -13.07 18.40
C PHE A 98 -5.05 -14.46 18.89
N PRO A 99 -5.99 -15.32 19.30
CA PRO A 99 -5.67 -16.69 19.68
C PRO A 99 -4.99 -17.46 18.53
N GLU A 100 -4.10 -18.40 18.84
CA GLU A 100 -3.35 -19.14 17.80
C GLU A 100 -4.28 -19.81 16.78
N GLU A 101 -5.42 -20.36 17.20
CA GLU A 101 -6.42 -20.97 16.31
C GLU A 101 -6.96 -19.98 15.26
N LEU A 102 -7.20 -18.73 15.68
CA LEU A 102 -7.63 -17.65 14.78
C LEU A 102 -6.51 -17.31 13.79
N GLN A 103 -5.27 -17.23 14.28
CA GLN A 103 -4.10 -16.97 13.44
C GLN A 103 -3.90 -18.04 12.36
N VAL A 104 -3.99 -19.31 12.74
CA VAL A 104 -3.90 -20.45 11.82
C VAL A 104 -5.02 -20.40 10.79
N LYS A 105 -6.26 -20.17 11.22
CA LYS A 105 -7.40 -20.06 10.29
C LYS A 105 -7.22 -18.95 9.26
N TYR A 106 -6.78 -17.76 9.69
CA TYR A 106 -6.48 -16.66 8.77
C TYR A 106 -5.34 -17.01 7.83
N ALA A 107 -4.25 -17.60 8.33
CA ALA A 107 -3.11 -17.98 7.50
C ALA A 107 -3.51 -19.00 6.41
N LEU A 108 -4.27 -20.03 6.75
CA LEU A 108 -4.73 -21.02 5.76
C LEU A 108 -5.65 -20.41 4.70
N SER A 109 -6.59 -19.53 5.09
CA SER A 109 -7.41 -18.77 4.14
C SER A 109 -6.56 -17.92 3.19
N ARG A 110 -5.48 -17.32 3.68
CA ARG A 110 -4.57 -16.52 2.86
C ARG A 110 -3.77 -17.35 1.86
N VAL A 111 -3.35 -18.56 2.25
CA VAL A 111 -2.68 -19.50 1.34
C VAL A 111 -3.65 -19.94 0.24
N ASP A 112 -4.87 -20.29 0.62
CA ASP A 112 -5.95 -20.68 -0.30
C ASP A 112 -6.25 -19.57 -1.32
N ASP A 113 -6.57 -18.36 -0.86
CA ASP A 113 -6.83 -17.18 -1.71
C ASP A 113 -5.68 -16.90 -2.70
N TYR A 114 -4.43 -17.05 -2.24
CA TYR A 114 -3.25 -16.79 -3.04
C TYR A 114 -3.06 -17.86 -4.12
N PHE A 115 -3.25 -19.14 -3.78
CA PHE A 115 -3.18 -20.22 -4.77
C PHE A 115 -4.32 -20.14 -5.80
N GLU A 116 -5.54 -19.79 -5.39
CA GLU A 116 -6.63 -19.49 -6.33
C GLU A 116 -6.25 -18.35 -7.29
N SER A 117 -5.60 -17.30 -6.77
CA SER A 117 -5.13 -16.17 -7.59
C SER A 117 -4.09 -16.60 -8.63
N LEU A 118 -3.14 -17.46 -8.26
CA LEU A 118 -2.16 -18.03 -9.20
C LEU A 118 -2.82 -18.86 -10.31
N ILE A 119 -3.84 -19.65 -9.96
CA ILE A 119 -4.62 -20.42 -10.94
C ILE A 119 -5.31 -19.46 -11.92
N ILE A 120 -5.95 -18.40 -11.42
CA ILE A 120 -6.64 -17.41 -12.25
C ILE A 120 -5.65 -16.69 -13.17
N GLU A 121 -4.50 -16.26 -12.65
CA GLU A 121 -3.43 -15.61 -13.42
C GLU A 121 -2.98 -16.52 -14.57
N THR A 122 -2.72 -17.79 -14.28
CA THR A 122 -2.34 -18.79 -15.30
C THR A 122 -3.40 -18.94 -16.39
N LEU A 123 -4.67 -19.01 -16.00
CA LEU A 123 -5.78 -19.10 -16.96
C LEU A 123 -5.94 -17.83 -17.80
N SER A 124 -5.65 -16.65 -17.24
CA SER A 124 -5.67 -15.39 -17.98
C SER A 124 -4.54 -15.31 -19.02
N HIS A 125 -3.33 -15.70 -18.65
CA HIS A 125 -2.19 -15.76 -19.57
C HIS A 125 -2.45 -16.72 -20.73
N ARG A 126 -3.12 -17.85 -20.47
CA ARG A 126 -3.57 -18.78 -21.50
C ARG A 126 -4.49 -18.11 -22.52
N LEU A 127 -5.49 -17.34 -22.05
CA LEU A 127 -6.43 -16.65 -22.93
C LEU A 127 -5.71 -15.63 -23.80
N ASP A 128 -4.82 -14.83 -23.22
CA ASP A 128 -4.01 -13.87 -23.96
C ASP A 128 -3.14 -14.55 -25.01
N PHE A 129 -2.41 -15.61 -24.63
CA PHE A 129 -1.56 -16.37 -25.56
C PHE A 129 -2.36 -16.94 -26.75
N SER A 130 -3.54 -17.51 -26.47
CA SER A 130 -4.44 -18.02 -27.52
C SER A 130 -4.99 -16.92 -28.44
N PHE A 131 -5.21 -15.72 -27.90
CA PHE A 131 -5.72 -14.56 -28.64
C PHE A 131 -4.66 -13.92 -29.53
N PHE A 132 -3.41 -13.81 -29.06
CA PHE A 132 -2.33 -13.16 -29.80
C PHE A 132 -1.68 -14.04 -30.87
N GLU A 133 -1.60 -15.36 -30.66
CA GLU A 133 -0.87 -16.24 -31.58
C GLU A 133 -1.76 -17.00 -32.59
N ASN A 134 -3.09 -16.80 -32.60
CA ASN A 134 -4.02 -17.58 -33.44
C ASN A 134 -3.81 -19.11 -33.32
N GLN A 135 -3.31 -19.59 -32.18
CA GLN A 135 -3.09 -21.01 -31.96
C GLN A 135 -4.40 -21.71 -31.58
N SER A 136 -4.76 -22.73 -32.35
CA SER A 136 -5.80 -23.69 -32.00
C SER A 136 -5.24 -24.74 -31.03
N GLU A 137 -5.80 -24.76 -29.80
CA GLU A 137 -5.62 -25.75 -28.74
C GLU A 137 -4.25 -25.81 -28.04
N ILE A 138 -4.10 -25.04 -26.96
CA ILE A 138 -3.07 -25.27 -25.93
C ILE A 138 -3.39 -26.59 -25.22
N ASN A 139 -2.45 -27.54 -25.21
CA ASN A 139 -2.63 -28.86 -24.59
C ASN A 139 -2.39 -28.80 -23.06
N GLU A 140 -2.72 -29.88 -22.35
CA GLU A 140 -2.60 -29.94 -20.88
C GLU A 140 -1.16 -29.83 -20.38
N GLU A 141 -0.17 -30.33 -21.14
CA GLU A 141 1.25 -30.27 -20.78
C GLU A 141 1.79 -28.84 -20.83
N ASP A 142 1.37 -28.05 -21.81
CA ASP A 142 1.74 -26.65 -21.95
C ASP A 142 1.21 -25.82 -20.76
N ILE A 143 -0.02 -26.10 -20.30
CA ILE A 143 -0.58 -25.41 -19.13
C ILE A 143 0.18 -25.80 -17.85
N LYS A 144 0.56 -27.08 -17.69
CA LYS A 144 1.38 -27.52 -16.56
C LYS A 144 2.73 -26.82 -16.53
N LYS A 145 3.38 -26.71 -17.68
CA LYS A 145 4.65 -26.01 -17.81
C LYS A 145 4.49 -24.52 -17.50
N LEU A 146 3.50 -23.86 -18.09
CA LEU A 146 3.20 -22.45 -17.83
C LEU A 146 2.95 -22.20 -16.33
N PHE A 147 2.16 -23.06 -15.68
CA PHE A 147 1.89 -22.95 -14.25
C PHE A 147 3.17 -23.13 -13.41
N ALA A 148 4.00 -24.13 -13.74
CA ALA A 148 5.27 -24.35 -13.08
C ALA A 148 6.22 -23.15 -13.25
N ASP A 149 6.30 -22.58 -14.45
CA ASP A 149 7.08 -21.38 -14.74
C ASP A 149 6.59 -20.19 -13.90
N ILE A 150 5.27 -19.95 -13.81
CA ILE A 150 4.68 -18.90 -12.96
C ILE A 150 5.00 -19.12 -11.48
N VAL A 151 4.89 -20.35 -10.97
CA VAL A 151 5.22 -20.67 -9.58
C VAL A 151 6.72 -20.45 -9.29
N GLU A 152 7.59 -20.80 -10.23
CA GLU A 152 9.04 -20.54 -10.11
C GLU A 152 9.35 -19.05 -10.12
N GLU A 153 8.75 -18.28 -11.03
CA GLU A 153 8.89 -16.83 -11.08
C GLU A 153 8.38 -16.15 -9.79
N GLU A 154 7.25 -16.59 -9.24
CA GLU A 154 6.74 -16.09 -7.97
C GLU A 154 7.70 -16.43 -6.84
N LEU A 155 8.19 -17.67 -6.75
CA LEU A 155 9.13 -18.09 -5.73
C LEU A 155 10.41 -17.22 -5.76
N GLU A 156 10.95 -16.94 -6.95
CA GLU A 156 12.12 -16.07 -7.11
C GLU A 156 11.86 -14.65 -6.57
N LYS A 157 10.66 -14.09 -6.78
CA LYS A 157 10.29 -12.77 -6.24
C LYS A 157 10.34 -12.77 -4.71
N TYR A 158 9.89 -13.84 -4.05
CA TYR A 158 9.95 -13.95 -2.58
C TYR A 158 11.36 -14.21 -2.05
N VAL A 159 12.15 -15.04 -2.74
CA VAL A 159 13.54 -15.33 -2.35
C VAL A 159 14.40 -14.06 -2.35
N ASN A 160 14.20 -13.19 -3.35
CA ASN A 160 14.89 -11.90 -3.45
C ASN A 160 14.21 -10.78 -2.66
N GLY A 161 13.13 -11.11 -1.94
CA GLY A 161 12.29 -10.19 -1.19
C GLY A 161 12.91 -9.69 0.12
N GLU A 162 12.32 -8.64 0.68
CA GLU A 162 12.67 -8.12 2.00
C GLU A 162 11.97 -8.92 3.11
N THR A 163 12.57 -9.02 4.30
CA THR A 163 11.91 -9.60 5.48
C THR A 163 12.16 -8.76 6.72
N TYR A 164 11.13 -8.68 7.57
CA TYR A 164 11.18 -8.10 8.91
C TYR A 164 11.14 -9.15 10.02
N VAL A 165 11.05 -10.44 9.64
CA VAL A 165 11.00 -11.56 10.58
C VAL A 165 12.40 -11.83 11.13
N ASN A 166 12.49 -11.94 12.46
CA ASN A 166 13.74 -12.35 13.09
C ASN A 166 13.94 -13.87 12.97
N LYS A 167 15.10 -14.29 12.45
CA LYS A 167 15.43 -15.72 12.19
C LYS A 167 14.40 -16.39 11.25
N PRO A 168 14.28 -15.91 10.01
CA PRO A 168 13.27 -16.39 9.06
C PRO A 168 13.31 -17.91 8.85
N ASP A 169 14.49 -18.53 8.78
CA ASP A 169 14.62 -19.99 8.59
C ASP A 169 13.93 -20.79 9.70
N LYS A 170 14.16 -20.41 10.97
CA LYS A 170 13.54 -21.09 12.13
C LYS A 170 12.04 -20.89 12.18
N TYR A 171 11.58 -19.73 11.74
CA TYR A 171 10.16 -19.43 11.67
C TYR A 171 9.49 -20.23 10.53
N GLY A 172 10.17 -20.39 9.39
CA GLY A 172 9.75 -21.28 8.31
C GLY A 172 9.67 -22.74 8.74
N GLU A 173 10.66 -23.24 9.50
CA GLU A 173 10.59 -24.58 10.10
C GLU A 173 9.36 -24.76 11.01
N LEU A 174 9.04 -23.75 11.83
CA LEU A 174 7.85 -23.77 12.69
C LEU A 174 6.55 -23.79 11.86
N ILE A 175 6.46 -22.97 10.81
CA ILE A 175 5.30 -22.94 9.91
C ILE A 175 5.13 -24.30 9.24
N ASN A 176 6.19 -24.86 8.66
CA ASN A 176 6.16 -26.17 8.03
C ASN A 176 5.75 -27.28 9.03
N GLN A 177 6.28 -27.23 10.25
CA GLN A 177 5.94 -28.21 11.29
C GLN A 177 4.46 -28.16 11.68
N LYS A 178 3.88 -26.96 11.81
CA LYS A 178 2.50 -26.79 12.30
C LYS A 178 1.45 -26.80 11.20
N LEU A 179 1.77 -26.28 10.01
CA LEU A 179 0.83 -26.06 8.91
C LEU A 179 1.10 -26.91 7.67
N GLY A 180 2.26 -27.55 7.55
CA GLY A 180 2.63 -28.29 6.33
C GLY A 180 1.58 -29.31 5.89
N GLY A 181 1.03 -30.09 6.83
CA GLY A 181 -0.04 -31.05 6.53
C GLY A 181 -1.35 -30.41 6.06
N HIS A 182 -1.68 -29.19 6.53
CA HIS A 182 -2.85 -28.45 6.07
C HIS A 182 -2.60 -27.82 4.69
N ILE A 183 -1.40 -27.30 4.44
CA ILE A 183 -1.00 -26.79 3.12
C ILE A 183 -1.05 -27.93 2.09
N ASP A 184 -0.61 -29.13 2.45
CA ASP A 184 -0.71 -30.32 1.59
C ASP A 184 -2.16 -30.65 1.21
N GLN A 185 -3.10 -30.46 2.14
CA GLN A 185 -4.53 -30.63 1.88
C GLN A 185 -5.05 -29.57 0.91
N ILE A 186 -4.72 -28.28 1.13
CA ILE A 186 -5.11 -27.19 0.22
C ILE A 186 -4.59 -27.47 -1.20
N ILE A 187 -3.32 -27.85 -1.33
CA ILE A 187 -2.73 -28.18 -2.64
C ILE A 187 -3.46 -29.38 -3.27
N ALA A 188 -3.77 -30.41 -2.50
CA ALA A 188 -4.48 -31.57 -3.03
C ALA A 188 -5.91 -31.25 -3.48
N GLU A 189 -6.63 -30.38 -2.75
CA GLU A 189 -8.01 -29.98 -3.05
C GLU A 189 -8.08 -29.03 -4.24
N LEU A 190 -7.28 -27.94 -4.25
CA LEU A 190 -7.31 -26.95 -5.32
C LEU A 190 -6.81 -27.51 -6.67
N PHE A 191 -5.86 -28.43 -6.63
CA PHE A 191 -5.22 -28.98 -7.82
C PHE A 191 -5.65 -30.43 -8.13
N GLU A 192 -6.79 -30.90 -7.60
CA GLU A 192 -7.31 -32.25 -7.87
C GLU A 192 -7.49 -32.50 -9.38
N ILE A 193 -7.97 -31.48 -10.10
CA ILE A 193 -8.26 -31.54 -11.54
C ILE A 193 -6.99 -31.21 -12.37
N PHE A 194 -5.93 -30.71 -11.73
CA PHE A 194 -4.74 -30.20 -12.39
C PHE A 194 -3.47 -30.91 -11.88
N PRO A 195 -3.03 -32.02 -12.52
CA PRO A 195 -1.96 -32.83 -11.98
C PRO A 195 -0.61 -32.09 -12.00
N LEU A 196 -0.16 -31.69 -10.82
CA LEU A 196 1.15 -31.08 -10.59
C LEU A 196 2.26 -32.13 -10.48
N ASP A 197 3.44 -31.82 -11.00
CA ASP A 197 4.65 -32.58 -10.71
C ASP A 197 5.12 -32.34 -9.26
N ASP A 198 6.00 -33.23 -8.77
CA ASP A 198 6.45 -33.18 -7.39
C ASP A 198 7.27 -31.91 -7.08
N LYS A 199 7.99 -31.37 -8.07
CA LYS A 199 8.78 -30.15 -7.93
C LYS A 199 7.87 -28.94 -7.69
N THR A 200 6.82 -28.81 -8.48
CA THR A 200 5.85 -27.71 -8.40
C THR A 200 5.09 -27.77 -7.08
N LYS A 201 4.71 -28.96 -6.60
CA LYS A 201 4.11 -29.13 -5.27
C LYS A 201 5.03 -28.66 -4.16
N GLU A 202 6.31 -29.01 -4.22
CA GLU A 202 7.28 -28.55 -3.22
C GLU A 202 7.48 -27.03 -3.28
N ASN A 203 7.57 -26.46 -4.49
CA ASN A 203 7.64 -25.01 -4.67
C ASN A 203 6.41 -24.30 -4.09
N LEU A 204 5.20 -24.84 -4.27
CA LEU A 204 3.97 -24.31 -3.67
C LEU A 204 4.03 -24.35 -2.13
N LYS A 205 4.49 -25.46 -1.53
CA LYS A 205 4.67 -25.52 -0.07
C LYS A 205 5.65 -24.47 0.43
N GLN A 206 6.78 -24.32 -0.27
CA GLN A 206 7.78 -23.31 0.06
C GLN A 206 7.21 -21.90 -0.07
N LEU A 207 6.45 -21.65 -1.13
CA LEU A 207 5.77 -20.38 -1.39
C LEU A 207 4.77 -20.06 -0.29
N ALA A 208 3.92 -21.02 0.12
CA ALA A 208 2.97 -20.86 1.23
C ALA A 208 3.66 -20.46 2.53
N THR A 209 4.86 -20.98 2.80
CA THR A 209 5.67 -20.56 3.95
C THR A 209 6.25 -19.15 3.73
N TYR A 210 6.76 -18.84 2.54
CA TYR A 210 7.33 -17.53 2.21
C TYR A 210 6.30 -16.39 2.24
N LEU A 211 5.02 -16.68 1.99
CA LEU A 211 3.91 -15.73 2.16
C LEU A 211 3.86 -15.09 3.55
N PHE A 212 4.43 -15.73 4.58
CA PHE A 212 4.44 -15.20 5.95
C PHE A 212 5.79 -14.62 6.38
N ILE A 213 6.82 -14.78 5.55
CA ILE A 213 8.20 -14.44 5.91
C ILE A 213 8.73 -13.26 5.09
N TYR A 214 8.51 -13.30 3.78
CA TYR A 214 9.12 -12.38 2.83
C TYR A 214 8.05 -11.49 2.17
N HIS A 215 8.51 -10.31 1.75
CA HIS A 215 7.79 -9.38 0.89
C HIS A 215 8.39 -9.46 -0.50
N PRO A 216 7.63 -9.87 -1.53
CA PRO A 216 8.16 -10.15 -2.85
C PRO A 216 8.77 -8.89 -3.49
N GLU A 217 9.90 -9.06 -4.18
CA GLU A 217 10.56 -7.99 -4.91
C GLU A 217 9.70 -7.56 -6.11
N ASN A 218 9.61 -6.24 -6.34
CA ASN A 218 8.91 -5.65 -7.50
C ASN A 218 7.44 -6.07 -7.68
N SER A 219 6.80 -6.64 -6.64
CA SER A 219 5.40 -7.04 -6.66
C SER A 219 4.56 -6.22 -5.68
N GLN A 220 3.30 -5.99 -6.04
CA GLN A 220 2.33 -5.39 -5.13
C GLN A 220 1.65 -6.50 -4.34
N GLU A 221 1.85 -6.49 -3.02
CA GLU A 221 1.07 -7.33 -2.13
C GLU A 221 -0.31 -6.70 -1.89
N TYR A 222 -1.33 -7.53 -1.96
CA TYR A 222 -2.71 -7.18 -1.64
C TYR A 222 -3.07 -7.59 -0.20
N ASP A 223 -4.28 -7.25 0.24
CA ASP A 223 -4.83 -7.64 1.55
C ASP A 223 -4.03 -7.18 2.77
N TYR A 224 -3.59 -5.93 2.73
CA TYR A 224 -3.02 -5.25 3.89
C TYR A 224 -3.95 -4.18 4.43
N THR A 225 -3.73 -3.81 5.69
CA THR A 225 -4.14 -2.50 6.20
C THR A 225 -2.97 -1.54 6.14
N GLY A 226 -3.18 -0.37 5.55
CA GLY A 226 -2.25 0.74 5.69
C GLY A 226 -2.52 1.49 6.98
N VAL A 227 -1.52 1.58 7.86
CA VAL A 227 -1.57 2.34 9.11
C VAL A 227 -0.55 3.47 9.03
N VAL A 228 -1.02 4.71 9.02
CA VAL A 228 -0.18 5.90 8.85
C VAL A 228 -0.14 6.70 10.14
N MET A 229 0.95 6.55 10.90
CA MET A 229 1.16 7.39 12.07
C MET A 229 1.77 8.72 11.66
N SER A 230 1.18 9.82 12.10
CA SER A 230 1.60 11.17 11.72
C SER A 230 1.62 12.08 12.94
N GLY A 231 2.61 12.96 13.03
CA GLY A 231 2.71 13.93 14.12
C GLY A 231 4.13 14.09 14.65
N PHE A 232 4.28 14.13 15.97
CA PHE A 232 5.52 14.45 16.67
C PHE A 232 5.77 13.46 17.82
N GLY A 233 7.01 12.96 17.92
CA GLY A 233 7.56 12.53 19.21
C GLY A 233 7.99 13.73 20.05
N ASP A 234 8.23 13.51 21.35
CA ASP A 234 8.64 14.55 22.29
C ASP A 234 9.91 15.30 21.83
N LYS A 235 10.88 14.58 21.28
CA LYS A 235 12.15 15.15 20.77
C LYS A 235 12.08 15.55 19.30
N ASP A 236 10.97 15.32 18.60
CA ASP A 236 10.82 15.72 17.21
C ASP A 236 10.54 17.22 17.12
N ILE A 237 11.40 17.95 16.41
CA ILE A 237 11.25 19.40 16.19
C ILE A 237 10.21 19.68 15.09
N PHE A 238 10.18 18.84 14.06
CA PHE A 238 9.31 18.94 12.90
C PHE A 238 8.42 17.69 12.78
N PRO A 239 7.26 17.81 12.12
CA PRO A 239 6.36 16.68 11.95
C PRO A 239 6.99 15.61 11.07
N ARG A 240 6.51 14.39 11.32
CA ARG A 240 6.94 13.19 10.64
C ARG A 240 5.75 12.32 10.32
N VAL A 241 5.94 11.37 9.43
CA VAL A 241 4.96 10.35 9.09
C VAL A 241 5.65 9.01 8.90
N GLN A 242 5.04 7.99 9.49
CA GLN A 242 5.45 6.61 9.43
C GLN A 242 4.29 5.78 8.87
N PRO A 243 4.30 5.46 7.57
CA PRO A 243 3.38 4.50 7.01
C PRO A 243 3.87 3.06 7.26
N LEU A 244 2.97 2.21 7.70
CA LEU A 244 3.16 0.77 7.88
C LEU A 244 2.08 0.04 7.07
N LYS A 245 2.45 -1.06 6.42
CA LYS A 245 1.50 -2.01 5.84
C LYS A 245 1.46 -3.26 6.70
N ILE A 246 0.29 -3.63 7.19
CA ILE A 246 0.09 -4.73 8.11
C ILE A 246 -0.74 -5.80 7.41
N PHE A 247 -0.22 -7.03 7.33
CA PHE A 247 -0.79 -8.11 6.51
C PHE A 247 -1.47 -9.18 7.37
N GLY A 248 -0.84 -9.60 8.47
CA GLY A 248 -1.35 -10.69 9.30
C GLY A 248 -0.43 -11.04 10.46
N LEU A 249 -0.92 -11.87 11.37
CA LEU A 249 -0.18 -12.40 12.52
C LEU A 249 -0.24 -13.94 12.46
N LEU A 250 0.91 -14.61 12.58
CA LEU A 250 0.98 -16.06 12.65
C LEU A 250 2.01 -16.52 13.68
N PHE A 251 1.59 -17.40 14.59
CA PHE A 251 2.37 -17.86 15.74
C PHE A 251 3.04 -16.72 16.53
N GLY A 252 2.33 -15.59 16.68
CA GLY A 252 2.80 -14.41 17.40
C GLY A 252 3.86 -13.57 16.65
N VAL A 253 4.09 -13.82 15.36
CA VAL A 253 4.97 -13.02 14.51
C VAL A 253 4.13 -12.24 13.51
N LEU A 254 4.28 -10.92 13.50
CA LEU A 254 3.50 -10.05 12.61
C LEU A 254 4.19 -9.95 11.25
N LYS A 255 3.46 -10.23 10.16
CA LYS A 255 3.88 -9.83 8.82
C LYS A 255 3.47 -8.38 8.58
N PHE A 256 4.46 -7.51 8.53
CA PHE A 256 4.29 -6.08 8.24
C PHE A 256 5.46 -5.55 7.42
N LYS A 257 5.21 -4.50 6.63
CA LYS A 257 6.21 -3.79 5.85
C LYS A 257 6.31 -2.34 6.31
N LYS A 258 7.53 -1.86 6.52
CA LYS A 258 7.79 -0.43 6.74
C LYS A 258 7.86 0.25 5.39
N GLU A 259 7.04 1.29 5.19
CA GLU A 259 7.26 2.18 4.06
C GLU A 259 8.22 3.29 4.43
N GLU A 260 8.63 4.09 3.44
CA GLU A 260 9.62 5.12 3.66
C GLU A 260 9.17 6.10 4.74
N TYR A 261 9.95 6.18 5.82
CA TYR A 261 9.72 7.13 6.89
C TYR A 261 10.04 8.54 6.42
N LYS A 262 9.02 9.40 6.39
CA LYS A 262 9.13 10.74 5.84
C LYS A 262 9.13 11.78 6.95
N LYS A 263 9.99 12.79 6.80
CA LYS A 263 10.17 13.86 7.79
C LYS A 263 10.35 15.20 7.10
N VAL A 264 9.75 16.22 7.70
CA VAL A 264 10.13 17.61 7.42
C VAL A 264 11.48 17.87 8.09
N THR A 265 12.37 18.55 7.37
CA THR A 265 13.71 18.92 7.83
C THR A 265 13.98 20.39 7.56
N HIS A 266 15.19 20.85 7.89
CA HIS A 266 15.63 22.18 7.49
C HIS A 266 15.75 22.33 5.98
N GLN A 267 16.15 21.28 5.26
CA GLN A 267 16.30 21.29 3.79
C GLN A 267 14.98 20.96 3.07
N ASN A 268 14.20 20.02 3.60
CA ASN A 268 12.93 19.60 3.02
C ASN A 268 11.78 20.13 3.87
N THR A 269 11.22 21.27 3.49
CA THR A 269 10.37 22.09 4.36
C THR A 269 8.89 21.75 4.30
N ALA A 270 8.47 21.00 3.28
CA ALA A 270 7.10 20.55 3.09
C ALA A 270 7.05 19.20 2.39
N LEU A 271 5.99 18.44 2.67
CA LEU A 271 5.71 17.15 2.06
C LEU A 271 4.19 17.01 1.88
N ILE A 272 3.78 16.47 0.74
CA ILE A 272 2.41 16.04 0.45
C ILE A 272 2.47 14.56 0.15
N MET A 273 1.74 13.75 0.91
CA MET A 273 1.75 12.30 0.77
C MET A 273 0.33 11.79 0.68
N PRO A 274 -0.14 11.55 -0.55
CA PRO A 274 -1.35 10.79 -0.80
C PRO A 274 -1.19 9.32 -0.38
N PHE A 275 -2.28 8.72 0.08
CA PHE A 275 -2.39 7.29 0.40
C PHE A 275 -3.63 6.67 -0.27
N ALA A 276 -3.58 5.35 -0.48
CA ALA A 276 -4.60 4.59 -1.20
C ALA A 276 -4.83 5.12 -2.63
N GLN A 277 -6.04 5.58 -2.99
CA GLN A 277 -6.30 6.12 -4.32
C GLN A 277 -5.74 7.54 -4.46
N ASP A 278 -4.54 7.65 -5.00
CA ASP A 278 -3.77 8.89 -5.07
C ASP A 278 -3.72 9.55 -6.46
N GLU A 279 -4.28 8.91 -7.49
CA GLU A 279 -4.13 9.32 -8.89
C GLU A 279 -4.52 10.79 -9.13
N VAL A 280 -5.66 11.22 -8.59
CA VAL A 280 -6.16 12.59 -8.76
C VAL A 280 -5.27 13.61 -8.06
N MET A 281 -4.83 13.29 -6.84
CA MET A 281 -3.93 14.14 -6.07
C MET A 281 -2.58 14.26 -6.77
N ARG A 282 -2.01 13.15 -7.24
CA ARG A 282 -0.77 13.15 -8.03
C ARG A 282 -0.93 13.92 -9.32
N THR A 283 -2.05 13.80 -10.01
CA THR A 283 -2.30 14.58 -11.23
C THR A 283 -2.22 16.09 -10.94
N PHE A 284 -2.81 16.54 -9.83
CA PHE A 284 -2.74 17.94 -9.40
C PHE A 284 -1.31 18.37 -9.03
N ILE A 285 -0.57 17.54 -8.30
CA ILE A 285 0.79 17.86 -7.79
C ILE A 285 1.86 17.76 -8.89
N ASP A 286 1.86 16.66 -9.65
CA ASP A 286 2.86 16.33 -10.66
C ASP A 286 2.57 17.04 -11.99
N GLY A 287 1.32 17.49 -12.19
CA GLY A 287 0.83 18.14 -13.42
C GLY A 287 0.48 17.18 -14.56
N ILE A 288 0.56 15.86 -14.32
CA ILE A 288 0.23 14.81 -15.28
C ILE A 288 -0.33 13.60 -14.54
N SER A 289 -1.32 12.91 -15.14
CA SER A 289 -1.85 11.69 -14.56
C SER A 289 -0.76 10.59 -14.50
N PRO A 290 -0.62 9.89 -13.36
CA PRO A 290 0.27 8.73 -13.25
C PRO A 290 -0.02 7.65 -14.30
N TYR A 291 -1.30 7.44 -14.65
CA TYR A 291 -1.69 6.49 -15.69
C TYR A 291 -1.15 6.90 -17.06
N LEU A 292 -1.34 8.18 -17.42
CA LEU A 292 -0.84 8.72 -18.69
C LEU A 292 0.69 8.66 -18.73
N MET A 293 1.36 8.97 -17.63
CA MET A 293 2.82 8.88 -17.53
C MET A 293 3.31 7.44 -17.70
N SER A 294 2.71 6.47 -17.01
CA SER A 294 3.06 5.05 -17.13
C SER A 294 2.81 4.51 -18.54
N TYR A 295 1.67 4.86 -19.15
CA TYR A 295 1.36 4.50 -20.53
C TYR A 295 2.42 5.06 -21.49
N ASN A 296 2.71 6.35 -21.41
CA ASN A 296 3.74 6.99 -22.22
C ASN A 296 5.14 6.40 -21.99
N ASP A 297 5.51 6.09 -20.74
CA ASP A 297 6.78 5.45 -20.40
C ASP A 297 6.90 4.05 -21.01
N PHE A 298 5.81 3.26 -20.97
CA PHE A 298 5.75 1.93 -21.59
C PHE A 298 5.91 2.01 -23.10
N PHE A 299 5.08 2.80 -23.80
CA PHE A 299 5.13 2.89 -25.27
C PHE A 299 6.44 3.49 -25.76
N PHE A 300 7.00 4.47 -25.05
CA PHE A 300 8.28 5.04 -25.44
C PHE A 300 9.43 4.07 -25.20
N LYS A 301 9.40 3.30 -24.10
CA LYS A 301 10.39 2.22 -23.86
C LYS A 301 10.31 1.13 -24.93
N TYR A 302 9.08 0.72 -25.29
CA TYR A 302 8.83 -0.24 -26.36
C TYR A 302 9.34 0.27 -27.71
N PHE A 303 8.95 1.49 -28.11
CA PHE A 303 9.47 2.11 -29.33
C PHE A 303 11.02 2.12 -29.36
N VAL A 304 11.65 2.52 -28.26
CA VAL A 304 13.11 2.56 -28.13
C VAL A 304 13.75 1.15 -28.23
N SER A 305 13.07 0.09 -27.79
CA SER A 305 13.56 -1.28 -27.93
C SER A 305 13.38 -1.85 -29.34
N GLU A 306 12.39 -1.39 -30.10
CA GLU A 306 12.15 -1.77 -31.50
C GLU A 306 13.05 -1.01 -32.49
N LEU A 307 13.52 0.19 -32.13
CA LEU A 307 14.38 1.03 -32.99
C LEU A 307 15.55 0.29 -33.66
N PRO A 308 16.29 -0.61 -32.97
CA PRO A 308 17.35 -1.36 -33.62
C PRO A 308 16.86 -2.21 -34.79
N GLN A 309 15.74 -2.93 -34.63
CA GLN A 309 15.19 -3.78 -35.69
C GLN A 309 14.65 -2.94 -36.85
N LEU A 310 13.89 -1.88 -36.54
CA LEU A 310 13.37 -0.95 -37.56
C LEU A 310 14.46 -0.31 -38.42
N ILE A 311 15.67 -0.12 -37.87
CA ILE A 311 16.82 0.38 -38.63
C ILE A 311 17.44 -0.73 -39.46
N LEU A 312 17.58 -1.94 -38.91
CA LEU A 312 18.17 -3.09 -39.59
C LEU A 312 17.33 -3.52 -40.80
N ASP A 313 16.01 -3.52 -40.68
CA ASP A 313 15.08 -3.86 -41.76
C ASP A 313 15.28 -2.98 -43.02
N GLU A 314 15.76 -1.74 -42.84
CA GLU A 314 16.04 -0.79 -43.94
C GLU A 314 17.45 -0.93 -44.52
N VAL A 315 18.37 -1.62 -43.84
CA VAL A 315 19.77 -1.77 -44.26
C VAL A 315 20.22 -3.21 -44.43
N GLU A 316 19.32 -4.19 -44.30
CA GLU A 316 19.60 -5.64 -44.34
C GLU A 316 20.41 -6.02 -45.59
N ASP A 317 20.04 -5.48 -46.77
CA ASP A 317 20.74 -5.73 -48.03
C ASP A 317 22.15 -5.09 -48.13
N LEU A 318 22.53 -4.23 -47.18
CA LEU A 318 23.76 -3.43 -47.22
C LEU A 318 24.82 -3.90 -46.21
N ILE A 319 24.49 -4.83 -45.32
CA ILE A 319 25.34 -5.26 -44.21
C ILE A 319 25.43 -6.79 -44.16
N ASP A 320 26.47 -7.30 -43.51
CA ASP A 320 26.58 -8.74 -43.21
C ASP A 320 26.06 -9.06 -41.79
N ASP A 321 25.83 -10.35 -41.50
CA ASP A 321 25.31 -10.84 -40.21
C ASP A 321 26.16 -10.39 -38.99
N GLU A 322 27.48 -10.20 -39.17
CA GLU A 322 28.35 -9.74 -38.09
C GLU A 322 28.11 -8.25 -37.81
N GLN A 323 28.02 -7.44 -38.86
CA GLN A 323 27.69 -6.03 -38.80
C GLN A 323 26.28 -5.81 -38.23
N GLU A 324 25.30 -6.60 -38.64
CA GLU A 324 23.93 -6.58 -38.11
C GLU A 324 23.93 -6.74 -36.60
N ASN A 325 24.59 -7.78 -36.08
CA ASN A 325 24.69 -8.04 -34.66
C ASN A 325 25.40 -6.91 -33.89
N GLN A 326 26.44 -6.32 -34.46
CA GLN A 326 27.17 -5.20 -33.86
C GLN A 326 26.30 -3.92 -33.83
N ILE A 327 25.60 -3.63 -34.93
CA ILE A 327 24.68 -2.49 -35.06
C ILE A 327 23.52 -2.65 -34.08
N HIS A 328 22.90 -3.84 -34.02
CA HIS A 328 21.83 -4.16 -33.09
C HIS A 328 22.21 -3.81 -31.64
N LYS A 329 23.35 -4.33 -31.18
CA LYS A 329 23.87 -4.09 -29.82
C LYS A 329 24.19 -2.60 -29.58
N ALA A 330 24.82 -1.95 -30.55
CA ALA A 330 25.22 -0.54 -30.43
C ALA A 330 24.01 0.41 -30.37
N ILE A 331 23.01 0.21 -31.22
CA ILE A 331 21.78 1.00 -31.23
C ILE A 331 21.01 0.73 -29.94
N LYS A 332 20.78 -0.53 -29.56
CA LYS A 332 20.07 -0.88 -28.31
C LYS A 332 20.68 -0.19 -27.09
N ALA A 333 22.00 -0.22 -26.95
CA ALA A 333 22.70 0.44 -25.85
C ALA A 333 22.52 1.98 -25.86
N LYS A 334 22.63 2.61 -27.03
CA LYS A 334 22.43 4.07 -27.17
C LYS A 334 20.98 4.48 -26.95
N SER A 335 20.03 3.72 -27.48
CA SER A 335 18.59 3.91 -27.35
C SER A 335 18.16 3.84 -25.88
N LEU A 336 18.61 2.82 -25.13
CA LEU A 336 18.35 2.72 -23.69
C LEU A 336 18.93 3.90 -22.89
N LYS A 337 20.12 4.40 -23.28
CA LYS A 337 20.71 5.59 -22.66
C LYS A 337 19.91 6.86 -22.96
N ALA A 338 19.42 7.02 -24.19
CA ALA A 338 18.57 8.14 -24.59
C ALA A 338 17.24 8.12 -23.82
N TYR A 339 16.61 6.95 -23.68
CA TYR A 339 15.40 6.76 -22.89
C TYR A 339 15.60 7.13 -21.40
N LYS A 340 16.70 6.68 -20.77
CA LYS A 340 17.04 7.08 -19.39
C LYS A 340 17.20 8.61 -19.25
N LYS A 341 17.83 9.25 -20.23
CA LYS A 341 18.00 10.72 -20.25
C LYS A 341 16.66 11.44 -20.42
N TYR A 342 15.80 10.96 -21.30
CA TYR A 342 14.43 11.46 -21.46
C TYR A 342 13.65 11.39 -20.14
N LYS A 343 13.64 10.23 -19.48
CA LYS A 343 12.95 10.03 -18.19
C LYS A 343 13.48 10.96 -17.10
N SER A 344 14.80 11.17 -17.04
CA SER A 344 15.40 12.14 -16.11
C SER A 344 14.97 13.59 -16.41
N ASN A 345 14.91 13.97 -17.69
CA ASN A 345 14.50 15.31 -18.10
C ASN A 345 13.03 15.59 -17.76
N ILE A 346 12.13 14.63 -18.05
CA ILE A 346 10.70 14.82 -17.74
C ILE A 346 10.46 14.91 -16.23
N ASN A 347 11.14 14.07 -15.45
CA ASN A 347 11.06 14.12 -13.99
C ASN A 347 11.59 15.43 -13.41
N ARG A 348 12.66 15.98 -13.99
CA ARG A 348 13.18 17.30 -13.60
C ARG A 348 12.20 18.40 -13.95
N PHE A 349 11.61 18.37 -15.14
CA PHE A 349 10.61 19.34 -15.57
C PHE A 349 9.38 19.33 -14.66
N MET A 350 8.81 18.16 -14.37
CA MET A 350 7.68 18.04 -13.43
C MET A 350 8.03 18.59 -12.05
N LYS A 351 9.23 18.26 -11.55
CA LYS A 351 9.71 18.78 -10.26
C LYS A 351 9.80 20.30 -10.25
N GLU A 352 10.42 20.89 -11.26
CA GLU A 352 10.70 22.33 -11.31
C GLU A 352 9.43 23.17 -11.51
N TYR A 353 8.53 22.73 -12.38
CA TYR A 353 7.39 23.54 -12.83
C TYR A 353 6.06 23.21 -12.17
N ASN A 354 5.89 22.01 -11.58
CA ASN A 354 4.65 21.60 -10.92
C ASN A 354 4.85 21.33 -9.42
N ILE A 355 5.73 20.38 -9.08
CA ILE A 355 5.86 19.89 -7.69
C ILE A 355 6.47 20.95 -6.77
N ASN A 356 7.60 21.55 -7.15
CA ASN A 356 8.32 22.52 -6.30
C ASN A 356 7.49 23.78 -6.02
N PRO A 357 6.76 24.37 -6.99
CA PRO A 357 5.85 25.48 -6.71
C PRO A 357 4.81 25.15 -5.63
N VAL A 358 4.15 23.98 -5.74
CA VAL A 358 3.16 23.54 -4.74
C VAL A 358 3.82 23.37 -3.37
N LEU A 359 4.95 22.65 -3.29
CA LEU A 359 5.68 22.46 -2.03
C LEU A 359 6.19 23.78 -1.42
N THR A 360 6.59 24.74 -2.26
CA THR A 360 7.06 26.06 -1.80
C THR A 360 5.94 26.79 -1.07
N VAL A 361 4.74 26.83 -1.65
CA VAL A 361 3.57 27.43 -1.00
C VAL A 361 3.19 26.65 0.25
N THR A 362 3.10 25.32 0.18
CA THR A 362 2.81 24.46 1.35
C THR A 362 3.79 24.70 2.50
N SER A 363 5.05 25.01 2.20
CA SER A 363 6.07 25.22 3.24
C SER A 363 5.85 26.44 4.14
N VAL A 364 5.05 27.41 3.67
CA VAL A 364 4.74 28.66 4.38
C VAL A 364 3.28 28.77 4.83
N MET A 365 2.42 27.83 4.40
CA MET A 365 1.00 27.79 4.78
C MET A 365 0.80 27.74 6.30
N ALA A 366 -0.22 28.46 6.76
CA ALA A 366 -0.72 28.34 8.13
C ALA A 366 -1.45 26.99 8.35
N LYS A 367 -1.75 26.66 9.61
CA LYS A 367 -2.37 25.39 10.00
C LYS A 367 -3.74 25.16 9.36
N ASP A 368 -4.53 26.21 9.24
CA ASP A 368 -5.85 26.23 8.61
C ASP A 368 -5.76 26.07 7.09
N GLU A 369 -4.83 26.76 6.43
CA GLU A 369 -4.58 26.60 4.98
C GLU A 369 -4.08 25.19 4.63
N LEU A 370 -3.24 24.58 5.48
CA LEU A 370 -2.83 23.18 5.33
C LEU A 370 -4.04 22.24 5.39
N ALA A 371 -4.97 22.49 6.31
CA ALA A 371 -6.19 21.70 6.46
C ALA A 371 -7.10 21.86 5.24
N GLU A 372 -7.27 23.08 4.75
CA GLU A 372 -8.07 23.37 3.54
C GLU A 372 -7.49 22.70 2.30
N LEU A 373 -6.16 22.73 2.13
CA LEU A 373 -5.49 22.03 1.02
C LEU A 373 -5.69 20.52 1.13
N ALA A 374 -5.50 19.94 2.32
CA ALA A 374 -5.70 18.51 2.55
C ALA A 374 -7.14 18.08 2.23
N GLU A 375 -8.12 18.85 2.71
CA GLU A 375 -9.53 18.63 2.40
C GLU A 375 -9.80 18.69 0.90
N SER A 376 -9.29 19.73 0.24
CA SER A 376 -9.54 19.97 -1.19
C SER A 376 -9.01 18.83 -2.04
N LEU A 377 -7.82 18.29 -1.74
CA LEU A 377 -7.24 17.17 -2.47
C LEU A 377 -8.09 15.89 -2.34
N VAL A 378 -8.59 15.58 -1.14
CA VAL A 378 -9.49 14.43 -0.92
C VAL A 378 -10.81 14.66 -1.65
N HIS A 379 -11.36 15.87 -1.55
CA HIS A 379 -12.62 16.23 -2.18
C HIS A 379 -12.56 16.16 -3.71
N LEU A 380 -11.45 16.56 -4.33
CA LEU A 380 -11.21 16.42 -5.77
C LEU A 380 -11.31 14.96 -6.21
N THR A 381 -10.73 14.02 -5.44
CA THR A 381 -10.86 12.59 -5.73
C THR A 381 -12.31 12.13 -5.63
N CYS A 382 -13.04 12.53 -4.58
CA CYS A 382 -14.46 12.22 -4.42
C CYS A 382 -15.29 12.73 -5.62
N ILE A 383 -15.02 13.95 -6.10
CA ILE A 383 -15.68 14.52 -7.29
C ILE A 383 -15.39 13.67 -8.52
N LYS A 384 -14.12 13.34 -8.80
CA LYS A 384 -13.76 12.55 -9.99
C LYS A 384 -14.53 11.23 -9.99
N LYS A 385 -14.54 10.50 -8.88
CA LYS A 385 -15.24 9.21 -8.78
C LYS A 385 -16.73 9.35 -9.05
N LYS A 386 -17.39 10.31 -8.37
CA LYS A 386 -18.84 10.56 -8.52
C LYS A 386 -19.29 10.91 -9.94
N TYR A 387 -18.46 11.62 -10.70
CA TYR A 387 -18.80 12.09 -12.05
C TYR A 387 -18.08 11.33 -13.17
N SER A 388 -17.53 10.16 -12.87
CA SER A 388 -16.90 9.26 -13.85
C SER A 388 -17.68 7.95 -13.97
N THR A 389 -17.28 7.10 -14.91
CA THR A 389 -17.81 5.73 -15.03
C THR A 389 -17.21 4.76 -14.00
N GLU A 390 -16.32 5.24 -13.13
CA GLU A 390 -15.67 4.42 -12.11
C GLU A 390 -16.61 4.21 -10.92
N ASP A 391 -16.46 3.08 -10.22
CA ASP A 391 -17.24 2.82 -9.01
C ASP A 391 -16.98 3.90 -7.95
N GLU A 392 -18.06 4.38 -7.31
CA GLU A 392 -18.05 5.38 -6.21
C GLU A 392 -17.45 4.84 -4.90
N THR A 393 -16.32 4.15 -4.99
CA THR A 393 -15.64 3.52 -3.86
C THR A 393 -15.01 4.51 -2.87
N VAL A 394 -14.99 5.81 -3.21
CA VAL A 394 -14.47 6.92 -2.39
C VAL A 394 -15.52 8.02 -2.38
N GLY A 395 -15.81 8.57 -1.20
CA GLY A 395 -16.85 9.59 -1.07
C GLY A 395 -17.30 9.90 0.36
N GLY A 396 -18.43 10.60 0.45
CA GLY A 396 -18.98 11.09 1.72
C GLY A 396 -18.28 12.35 2.23
N PRO A 397 -18.56 12.74 3.50
CA PRO A 397 -17.88 13.86 4.15
C PRO A 397 -16.37 13.60 4.24
N VAL A 398 -15.58 14.67 4.19
CA VAL A 398 -14.13 14.60 4.43
C VAL A 398 -13.86 14.95 5.88
N ASP A 399 -13.21 14.05 6.59
CA ASP A 399 -12.68 14.32 7.93
C ASP A 399 -11.30 14.93 7.80
N VAL A 400 -11.03 15.96 8.59
CA VAL A 400 -9.79 16.76 8.54
C VAL A 400 -9.31 17.04 9.95
N ALA A 401 -8.05 16.69 10.22
CA ALA A 401 -7.38 16.99 11.47
C ALA A 401 -6.03 17.68 11.23
N VAL A 402 -5.61 18.52 12.15
CA VAL A 402 -4.28 19.14 12.16
C VAL A 402 -3.59 18.77 13.46
N ILE A 403 -2.33 18.36 13.34
CA ILE A 403 -1.49 17.98 14.46
C ILE A 403 -0.30 18.93 14.49
N SER A 404 -0.14 19.64 15.60
CA SER A 404 1.04 20.48 15.84
C SER A 404 1.69 20.10 17.16
N LYS A 405 2.99 20.40 17.32
CA LYS A 405 3.71 20.07 18.55
C LYS A 405 3.11 20.73 19.80
N GLY A 406 2.60 21.96 19.66
CA GLY A 406 2.05 22.73 20.77
C GLY A 406 0.59 22.37 21.10
N ASP A 407 -0.25 22.23 20.08
CA ASP A 407 -1.70 22.03 20.27
C ASP A 407 -2.09 20.54 20.35
N GLY A 408 -1.18 19.64 19.98
CA GLY A 408 -1.50 18.23 19.83
C GLY A 408 -2.38 17.99 18.61
N PHE A 409 -3.24 16.97 18.69
CA PHE A 409 -4.21 16.62 17.66
C PHE A 409 -5.47 17.50 17.78
N VAL A 410 -5.88 18.15 16.69
CA VAL A 410 -7.05 19.03 16.63
C VAL A 410 -7.91 18.69 15.42
N TRP A 411 -9.21 18.45 15.63
CA TRP A 411 -10.18 18.31 14.54
C TRP A 411 -10.50 19.68 13.92
N ILE A 412 -10.39 19.79 12.60
CA ILE A 412 -10.82 20.97 11.82
C ILE A 412 -12.21 20.72 11.23
N ARG A 413 -12.43 19.51 10.72
CA ARG A 413 -13.73 19.04 10.24
C ARG A 413 -13.90 17.59 10.61
N ARG A 414 -15.05 17.26 11.20
CA ARG A 414 -15.34 15.91 11.64
C ARG A 414 -16.82 15.60 11.45
N LYS A 415 -17.12 14.45 10.84
CA LYS A 415 -18.47 13.90 10.87
C LYS A 415 -18.82 13.44 12.27
N ASN A 416 -20.01 13.78 12.74
CA ASN A 416 -20.50 13.35 14.04
C ASN A 416 -21.34 12.08 13.89
N TYR A 417 -21.01 11.05 14.68
CA TYR A 417 -21.82 9.82 14.77
C TYR A 417 -23.19 10.08 15.44
N PHE A 418 -23.27 11.05 16.34
CA PHE A 418 -24.51 11.45 17.00
C PHE A 418 -24.56 12.96 17.25
N ASP A 419 -25.77 13.50 17.40
CA ASP A 419 -25.95 14.91 17.75
C ASP A 419 -25.45 15.17 19.19
N ARG A 420 -24.69 16.26 19.32
CA ARG A 420 -24.12 16.72 20.58
C ARG A 420 -25.20 17.12 21.60
N GLN A 421 -26.31 17.71 21.13
CA GLN A 421 -27.38 18.19 22.00
C GLN A 421 -28.10 17.02 22.69
N ASP A 422 -28.30 15.92 21.98
CA ASP A 422 -28.99 14.74 22.49
C ASP A 422 -28.13 13.93 23.48
N ASN A 423 -26.81 14.10 23.44
CA ASN A 423 -25.85 13.26 24.18
C ASN A 423 -25.05 14.03 25.26
N TYR A 424 -25.64 15.06 25.85
CA TYR A 424 -24.98 15.94 26.83
C TYR A 424 -24.25 15.21 27.98
N LYS A 425 -24.81 14.10 28.50
CA LYS A 425 -24.19 13.30 29.57
C LYS A 425 -22.84 12.69 29.15
N PHE A 426 -22.71 12.29 27.89
CA PHE A 426 -21.47 11.73 27.34
C PHE A 426 -20.36 12.78 27.38
N PHE A 427 -20.59 13.98 26.83
CA PHE A 427 -19.60 15.07 26.81
C PHE A 427 -19.16 15.52 28.21
N ASN A 428 -20.05 15.45 29.20
CA ASN A 428 -19.71 15.83 30.57
C ASN A 428 -18.86 14.79 31.31
N LYS A 429 -18.95 13.51 30.93
CA LYS A 429 -18.08 12.47 31.49
C LYS A 429 -16.61 12.73 31.11
N TYR A 430 -16.34 13.04 29.84
CA TYR A 430 -14.99 13.31 29.33
C TYR A 430 -14.37 14.59 29.87
N LYS A 431 -15.16 15.68 30.02
CA LYS A 431 -14.68 16.91 30.67
C LYS A 431 -14.18 16.72 32.11
N ARG A 432 -14.70 15.71 32.83
CA ARG A 432 -14.33 15.45 34.24
C ARG A 432 -13.03 14.67 34.42
N HIS A 433 -12.56 13.94 33.40
CA HIS A 433 -11.33 13.16 33.46
C HIS A 433 -10.08 13.90 32.97
N GLY A 434 -10.18 15.21 32.71
CA GLY A 434 -9.07 16.01 32.20
C GLY A 434 -8.68 15.68 30.75
N GLU A 435 -9.44 14.80 30.09
CA GLU A 435 -9.36 14.52 28.67
C GLU A 435 -10.01 15.68 27.92
N GLN A 436 -9.21 16.68 27.55
CA GLN A 436 -9.62 17.77 26.66
C GLN A 436 -9.69 17.31 25.19
N GLU A 437 -10.19 16.10 24.92
CA GLU A 437 -10.71 15.82 23.57
C GLU A 437 -12.03 16.59 23.45
N ILE A 438 -11.94 17.85 23.01
CA ILE A 438 -13.07 18.51 22.38
C ILE A 438 -13.25 17.75 21.05
N ILE A 439 -14.24 16.85 21.06
CA ILE A 439 -14.74 16.11 19.89
C ILE A 439 -15.07 17.09 18.76
#